data_AF-A0A6I5CV19-F1
#
_entry.id   AF-A0A6I5CV19-F1
#
_cell.length_a   1.000
_cell.length_b   1.000
_cell.length_c   1.000
_cell.angle_alpha   90.00
_cell.angle_beta   90.00
_cell.angle_gamma   90.00
#
_symmetry.space_group_name_H-M   'P 1'
#
loop_
_entity.id
_entity.type
_entity.pdbx_description
1 polymer ?
#
loop_
_entity_poly.entity_id
_entity_poly.type
_entity_poly.pdbx_seq_one_letter_code
_entity_poly.pdbx_strand_id
1 'polypeptide(L)' 'MDAKVLARFPAGGPRGSWPAEEYAARRRAEGSSATVVMDLRTDAFLVVTPAREEGGMTEPARERNEGNRTRIA' A
#
# COMPACT_ATOMS: atom_id res chain seq x y z
N MET A 1 -6.98 -2.97 -13.72
CA MET A 1 -5.84 -2.57 -12.87
C MET A 1 -5.95 -1.07 -12.66
N ASP A 2 -6.86 -0.68 -11.79
CA ASP A 2 -7.25 0.71 -11.58
C ASP A 2 -6.36 1.33 -10.50
N ALA A 3 -5.15 1.74 -10.88
CA ALA A 3 -4.26 2.47 -9.98
C ALA A 3 -4.75 3.92 -9.88
N LYS A 4 -5.10 4.37 -8.66
CA LYS A 4 -5.56 5.73 -8.43
C LYS A 4 -4.36 6.63 -8.13
N VAL A 5 -4.19 7.68 -8.92
CA VAL A 5 -3.19 8.72 -8.65
C VAL A 5 -3.64 9.54 -7.45
N LEU A 6 -2.81 9.58 -6.40
CA LEU A 6 -3.04 10.38 -5.19
C LEU A 6 -2.42 11.77 -5.29
N ALA A 7 -1.22 11.86 -5.85
CA ALA A 7 -0.47 13.12 -5.99
C ALA A 7 0.55 13.03 -7.14
N ARG A 8 0.91 14.19 -7.70
CA ARG A 8 1.92 14.35 -8.75
C ARG A 8 2.97 15.38 -8.33
N PHE A 9 4.23 15.07 -8.58
CA PHE A 9 5.39 15.90 -8.27
C PHE A 9 6.30 16.03 -9.49
N PRO A 10 6.84 17.22 -9.80
CA PRO A 10 7.80 17.38 -10.90
C PRO A 10 9.13 16.68 -10.58
N ALA A 11 9.73 16.00 -11.56
CA ALA A 11 11.00 15.29 -11.35
C ALA A 11 12.21 16.23 -11.28
N GLY A 12 12.10 17.43 -11.87
CA GLY A 12 13.17 18.44 -11.92
C GLY A 12 13.36 19.30 -10.66
N GLY A 13 12.81 18.92 -9.50
CA GLY A 13 12.99 19.69 -8.26
C GLY A 13 14.44 19.63 -7.74
N PRO A 14 14.91 20.64 -6.97
CA PRO A 14 16.29 20.69 -6.44
C PRO A 14 16.68 19.52 -5.52
N ARG A 15 15.71 18.66 -5.14
CA ARG A 15 15.91 17.45 -4.32
C ARG A 15 15.39 16.15 -4.99
N GLY A 16 15.18 16.14 -6.31
CA GLY A 16 14.79 14.93 -7.04
C GLY A 16 13.43 14.33 -6.61
N SER A 17 13.33 12.99 -6.55
CA SER A 17 12.13 12.21 -6.20
C SER A 17 11.67 12.33 -4.73
N TRP A 18 12.44 13.03 -3.89
CA TRP A 18 12.22 13.09 -2.44
C TRP A 18 10.80 13.48 -2.00
N PRO A 19 10.12 14.48 -2.62
CA PRO A 19 8.74 14.83 -2.25
C PRO A 19 7.72 13.71 -2.53
N ALA A 20 7.94 12.94 -3.60
CA ALA A 20 7.06 11.83 -3.95
C ALA A 20 7.28 10.63 -3.02
N GLU A 21 8.53 10.37 -2.65
CA GLU A 21 8.90 9.32 -1.70
C GLU A 21 8.38 9.62 -0.28
N GLU A 22 8.55 10.85 0.21
CA GLU A 22 8.05 11.25 1.53
C GLU A 22 6.51 11.15 1.60
N TYR A 23 5.82 11.57 0.54
CA TYR A 23 4.37 11.42 0.45
C TYR A 23 3.95 9.94 0.43
N ALA A 24 4.63 9.10 -0.36
CA ALA A 24 4.36 7.66 -0.38
C ALA A 24 4.65 7.00 0.97
N ALA A 25 5.72 7.39 1.66
CA ALA A 25 6.07 6.89 2.99
C ALA A 25 5.01 7.26 4.03
N ARG A 26 4.53 8.50 4.01
CA ARG A 26 3.44 8.94 4.89
C ARG A 26 2.16 8.15 4.64
N ARG A 27 1.80 7.93 3.37
CA ARG A 27 0.63 7.10 3.01
C ARG A 27 0.77 5.65 3.51
N ARG A 28 1.96 5.06 3.40
CA ARG A 28 2.23 3.73 3.95
C ARG A 28 2.14 3.70 5.48
N ALA A 29 2.62 4.75 6.15
CA ALA A 29 2.49 4.90 7.60
C ALA A 29 1.02 5.07 8.04
N GLU A 30 0.18 5.71 7.22
CA GLU A 30 -1.28 5.79 7.40
C GLU A 30 -2.00 4.44 7.12
N GLY A 31 -1.28 3.39 6.70
CA GLY A 31 -1.85 2.08 6.38
C GLY A 31 -2.36 1.95 4.94
N SER A 32 -2.10 2.94 4.09
CA SER A 32 -2.46 2.92 2.67
C SER A 32 -1.27 2.49 1.81
N SER A 33 -1.45 1.48 0.96
CA SER A 33 -0.43 1.09 -0.03
C SER A 33 -0.25 2.23 -1.04
N ALA A 34 0.92 2.86 -1.04
CA ALA A 34 1.28 3.90 -2.01
C ALA A 34 2.59 3.53 -2.72
N THR A 35 2.67 3.78 -4.02
CA THR A 35 3.80 3.48 -4.88
C THR A 35 4.14 4.71 -5.70
N VAL A 36 5.44 5.01 -5.81
CA VAL A 36 5.93 6.08 -6.67
C VAL A 36 6.21 5.50 -8.06
N VAL A 37 5.64 6.12 -9.09
CA VAL A 37 5.84 5.79 -10.50
C VAL A 37 6.37 7.02 -11.20
N MET A 38 7.39 6.86 -12.03
CA MET A 38 7.92 7.94 -12.85
C MET A 38 7.19 7.98 -14.20
N ASP A 39 6.53 9.10 -14.49
CA ASP A 39 5.98 9.42 -15.80
C ASP A 39 7.06 10.08 -16.64
N LEU A 40 7.60 9.33 -17.59
CA LEU A 40 8.63 9.78 -18.52
C LEU A 40 8.12 10.78 -19.57
N ARG A 41 6.80 10.84 -19.84
CA ARG A 41 6.26 11.80 -20.82
C ARG A 41 6.15 13.19 -20.24
N THR A 42 5.87 13.29 -18.96
CA THR A 42 5.71 14.58 -18.26
C THR A 42 6.87 14.90 -17.33
N ASP A 43 7.88 14.04 -17.27
CA ASP A 43 9.02 14.12 -16.35
C ASP A 43 8.58 14.40 -14.91
N ALA A 44 7.67 13.56 -14.43
CA ALA A 44 7.00 13.74 -13.14
C ALA A 44 6.88 12.42 -12.38
N PHE A 45 7.04 12.50 -11.05
CA PHE A 45 6.74 11.39 -10.16
C PHE A 45 5.27 11.42 -9.75
N LEU A 46 4.57 10.33 -10.00
CA LEU A 46 3.19 10.09 -9.62
C LEU A 46 3.17 9.15 -8.43
N VAL A 47 2.51 9.54 -7.34
CA VAL A 47 2.21 8.62 -6.25
C VAL A 47 0.85 8.01 -6.51
N VAL A 48 0.83 6.71 -6.76
CA VAL A 48 -0.38 5.94 -7.03
C VAL A 48 -0.66 4.98 -5.88
N THR A 49 -1.93 4.77 -5.58
CA THR A 49 -2.34 3.64 -4.76
C THR A 49 -2.91 2.57 -5.69
N PRO A 50 -2.46 1.31 -5.61
CA PRO A 50 -3.22 0.24 -6.23
C PRO A 50 -4.61 0.29 -5.59
N ALA A 51 -5.69 0.27 -6.38
CA ALA A 51 -7.00 -0.01 -5.82
C ALA A 51 -6.88 -1.34 -5.09
N ARG A 52 -6.80 -1.26 -3.76
CA ARG A 52 -6.89 -2.43 -2.90
C ARG A 52 -8.23 -3.03 -3.27
N GLU A 53 -8.20 -4.17 -3.95
CA GLU A 53 -9.32 -5.10 -3.89
C GLU A 53 -9.62 -5.22 -2.41
N GLU A 54 -10.80 -4.75 -2.03
CA GLU A 54 -11.32 -4.69 -0.68
C GLU A 54 -11.28 -6.12 -0.09
N GLY A 55 -10.10 -6.51 0.38
CA GLY A 55 -9.75 -7.87 0.75
C GLY A 55 -8.77 -7.89 1.90
N GLY A 56 -8.74 -6.79 2.66
CA GLY A 56 -8.27 -6.80 4.04
C GLY A 56 -9.24 -7.53 4.94
N MET A 57 -9.45 -8.81 4.69
CA MET A 57 -9.75 -9.74 5.77
C MET A 57 -8.50 -9.75 6.65
N THR A 58 -8.36 -8.77 7.53
CA THR A 58 -7.80 -9.06 8.85
C THR A 58 -8.72 -10.13 9.41
N GLU A 59 -8.41 -11.41 9.19
CA GLU A 59 -9.00 -12.48 9.97
C GLU A 59 -8.59 -12.22 11.42
N PRO A 60 -9.54 -11.89 12.32
CA PRO A 60 -9.25 -11.86 13.73
C PRO A 60 -9.12 -13.31 14.19
N ALA A 61 -8.16 -13.56 15.08
CA ALA A 61 -8.07 -14.76 15.91
C ALA A 61 -8.13 -16.10 15.16
N ARG A 62 -6.96 -16.70 14.99
CA ARG A 62 -6.78 -18.15 14.76
C ARG A 62 -7.45 -18.85 15.94
N GLU A 63 -8.71 -19.21 15.79
CA GLU A 63 -9.47 -20.05 16.67
C GLU A 63 -8.77 -21.42 16.68
N ARG A 64 -7.94 -21.64 17.70
CA ARG A 64 -7.44 -22.97 18.03
C ARG A 64 -8.61 -23.77 18.58
N ASN A 65 -9.45 -24.27 17.68
CA ASN A 65 -10.32 -25.40 17.95
C ASN A 65 -9.43 -26.65 18.07
N GLU A 66 -8.97 -26.94 19.29
CA GLU A 66 -8.50 -28.27 19.68
C GLU A 66 -9.58 -28.91 20.57
N GLY A 67 -10.79 -29.02 20.01
CA GLY A 67 -11.89 -29.79 20.56
C GLY A 67 -12.07 -31.09 19.77
N ASN A 68 -11.13 -32.03 19.85
CA ASN A 68 -11.42 -33.42 19.48
C ASN A 68 -10.91 -34.43 20.49
N ARG A 69 -11.81 -34.77 21.41
CA ARG A 69 -12.10 -36.11 21.94
C ARG A 69 -11.06 -37.19 21.64
N THR A 70 -10.44 -37.72 22.70
CA THR A 70 -10.42 -39.17 22.89
C THR A 70 -10.72 -39.50 24.33
N ARG A 71 -11.94 -40.02 24.52
CA ARG A 71 -12.39 -40.80 25.66
C ARG A 71 -11.71 -42.17 25.57
N ILE A 72 -10.79 -42.48 26.48
CA ILE A 72 -10.27 -43.80 26.87
C ILE A 72 -9.58 -43.59 28.23
N ALA A 73 -9.66 -44.41 29.27
CA ALA A 73 -10.49 -45.54 29.67
C ALA A 73 -10.54 -45.48 31.20
#